data_AF-A0AAD7MZH7-F1
#
_entry.id   AF-A0AAD7MZH7-F1
#
_cell.length_a   1.000
_cell.length_b   1.000
_cell.length_c   1.000
_cell.angle_alpha   90.00
_cell.angle_beta   90.00
_cell.angle_gamma   90.00
#
_symmetry.space_group_name_H-M   'P 1'
#
loop_
_entity.id
_entity.type
_entity.pdbx_description
1 polymer ?
#
loop_
_entity_poly.entity_id
_entity_poly.type
_entity_poly.pdbx_seq_one_letter_code
_entity_poly.pdbx_strand_id
1 'polypeptide(L)'
;MRCYTFFSLWLDLLLILGTLVATGRAKYVPLLQPGFFFDYNIASQPVPIPITEQCETIRMTWGREGALGPNPVAPYSMVVYTSTFITPFTIATGDGLSFDWDVPFAPGTQYQICMWDSQGTPGGCQAMYTVVQNSTVATPTCQNITFPTLLDVTATQAVPAGPMSQYGFINQCTDLYVTPKSGKPPFTLTVAPALHPPFNITSDNMDPIDWTVSLSWAFPFFLSLVSSDGQMWSNGPLHAGGPGTNDCLAPGTISNSKAQAIAAGAGIGGAFGAAIVGALGAFLYLRYRYQQPKIEAFDSEAHSEATFNRPWMHDRSNSDAPTEPLSWTTVSDRHSSQMPFSPPRGRAYVLHHDAGQAPVTVITDATEVVELPPRYRNNDSRPLPPIHEKAQPAAQTELEDIPNASTSSLIVSNTDP
;
A
#
# COMPACT_ATOMS: atom_id res chain seq x y z
N MET A 1 -61.34 -7.03 -4.39
CA MET A 1 -60.32 -7.10 -3.33
C MET A 1 -59.14 -8.06 -3.60
N ARG A 2 -59.27 -9.15 -4.37
CA ARG A 2 -58.15 -10.09 -4.63
C ARG A 2 -57.02 -9.60 -5.56
N CYS A 3 -57.16 -8.44 -6.21
CA CYS A 3 -56.18 -7.92 -7.16
C CYS A 3 -55.01 -7.18 -6.47
N TYR A 4 -55.24 -6.57 -5.31
CA TYR A 4 -54.22 -5.82 -4.57
C TYR A 4 -53.14 -6.71 -3.93
N THR A 5 -53.49 -7.94 -3.52
CA THR A 5 -52.55 -8.87 -2.88
C THR A 5 -51.51 -9.43 -3.85
N PHE A 6 -51.85 -9.54 -5.14
CA PHE A 6 -50.90 -10.01 -6.16
C PHE A 6 -49.88 -8.93 -6.53
N PHE A 7 -50.29 -7.66 -6.59
CA PHE A 7 -49.38 -6.56 -6.95
C PHE A 7 -48.33 -6.31 -5.86
N SER A 8 -48.68 -6.48 -4.58
CA SER A 8 -47.75 -6.37 -3.45
C SER A 8 -46.61 -7.39 -3.53
N LEU A 9 -46.95 -8.68 -3.70
CA LEU A 9 -45.97 -9.77 -3.76
C LEU A 9 -44.94 -9.63 -4.89
N TRP A 10 -45.35 -9.04 -6.02
CA TRP A 10 -44.47 -8.79 -7.17
C TRP A 10 -43.51 -7.61 -6.94
N LEU A 11 -44.00 -6.55 -6.29
CA LEU A 11 -43.16 -5.42 -5.89
C LEU A 11 -42.11 -5.88 -4.86
N ASP A 12 -42.53 -6.71 -3.90
CA ASP A 12 -41.66 -7.26 -2.87
C ASP A 12 -40.57 -8.17 -3.48
N LEU A 13 -40.92 -9.02 -4.46
CA LEU A 13 -39.94 -9.88 -5.15
C LEU A 13 -38.93 -9.06 -5.97
N LEU A 14 -39.37 -8.01 -6.67
CA LEU A 14 -38.50 -7.12 -7.43
C LEU A 14 -37.56 -6.31 -6.53
N LEU A 15 -38.04 -5.86 -5.37
CA LEU A 15 -37.21 -5.23 -4.35
C LEU A 15 -36.16 -6.21 -3.80
N ILE A 16 -36.54 -7.46 -3.51
CA ILE A 16 -35.61 -8.49 -3.04
C ILE A 16 -34.56 -8.84 -4.12
N LEU A 17 -34.96 -9.00 -5.39
CA LEU A 17 -34.03 -9.29 -6.48
C LEU A 17 -33.09 -8.11 -6.76
N GLY A 18 -33.59 -6.87 -6.65
CA GLY A 18 -32.79 -5.66 -6.73
C GLY A 18 -31.74 -5.54 -5.61
N THR A 19 -32.03 -6.06 -4.41
CA THR A 19 -31.05 -6.12 -3.31
C THR A 19 -30.02 -7.25 -3.42
N LEU A 20 -30.29 -8.28 -4.23
CA LEU A 20 -29.39 -9.44 -4.40
C LEU A 20 -28.28 -9.23 -5.44
N VAL A 21 -28.31 -8.15 -6.21
CA VAL A 21 -27.13 -7.68 -6.96
C VAL A 21 -26.15 -7.07 -5.95
N ALA A 22 -25.52 -7.95 -5.18
CA ALA A 22 -24.45 -7.60 -4.26
C ALA A 22 -23.31 -7.00 -5.08
N THR A 23 -23.26 -5.68 -5.12
CA THR A 23 -22.14 -4.93 -5.66
C THR A 23 -20.88 -5.42 -4.97
N GLY A 24 -19.97 -6.04 -5.72
CA GLY A 24 -18.60 -6.26 -5.27
C GLY A 24 -17.98 -4.88 -5.03
N ARG A 25 -18.12 -4.35 -3.82
CA ARG A 25 -17.46 -3.11 -3.43
C ARG A 25 -15.99 -3.45 -3.30
N ALA A 26 -15.16 -2.82 -4.13
CA ALA A 26 -13.74 -2.78 -3.87
C ALA A 26 -13.54 -2.34 -2.41
N LYS A 27 -12.87 -3.17 -1.61
CA LYS A 27 -12.58 -2.83 -0.21
C LYS A 27 -11.56 -1.69 -0.22
N TYR A 28 -12.05 -0.46 -0.17
CA TYR A 28 -11.22 0.70 0.06
C TYR A 28 -10.76 0.66 1.51
N VAL A 29 -9.45 0.61 1.73
CA VAL A 29 -8.84 0.65 3.06
C VAL A 29 -8.30 2.07 3.25
N PRO A 30 -8.92 2.91 4.09
CA PRO A 30 -8.41 4.24 4.36
C PRO A 30 -7.08 4.17 5.12
N LEU A 31 -6.27 5.21 4.99
CA LEU A 31 -5.17 5.49 5.91
C LEU A 31 -5.70 5.53 7.34
N LEU A 32 -4.97 4.96 8.28
CA LEU A 32 -5.29 5.14 9.69
C LEU A 32 -5.11 6.61 10.06
N GLN A 33 -6.02 7.15 10.86
CA GLN A 33 -5.87 8.50 11.37
C GLN A 33 -4.88 8.47 12.54
N PRO A 34 -3.78 9.24 12.49
CA PRO A 34 -2.82 9.26 13.57
C PRO A 34 -3.47 9.86 14.82
N GLY A 35 -3.23 9.24 15.98
CA GLY A 35 -3.65 9.77 17.29
C GLY A 35 -2.60 10.65 17.95
N PHE A 36 -1.35 10.54 17.47
CA PHE A 36 -0.21 11.33 17.90
C PHE A 36 0.79 11.43 16.75
N PHE A 37 1.79 12.28 16.93
CA PHE A 37 2.95 12.36 16.07
C PHE A 37 4.19 12.19 16.92
N PHE A 38 5.26 11.70 16.31
CA PHE A 38 6.56 11.59 16.93
C PHE A 38 7.60 12.18 16.01
N ASP A 39 8.66 12.74 16.57
CA ASP A 39 9.81 13.25 15.85
C ASP A 39 11.08 12.93 16.64
N TYR A 40 12.16 12.69 15.91
CA TYR A 40 13.51 12.54 16.44
C TYR A 40 14.50 13.52 15.81
N ASN A 41 13.99 14.50 15.05
CA ASN A 41 14.78 15.65 14.66
C ASN A 41 15.07 16.52 15.89
N ILE A 42 16.28 17.06 15.93
CA ILE A 42 16.69 17.96 17.01
C ILE A 42 15.94 19.28 16.84
N ALA A 43 15.18 19.67 17.86
CA ALA A 43 14.42 20.92 17.84
C ALA A 43 15.33 22.11 17.52
N SER A 44 14.85 23.02 16.67
CA SER A 44 15.60 24.20 16.19
C SER A 44 16.77 23.91 15.24
N GLN A 45 16.96 22.67 14.79
CA GLN A 45 17.86 22.37 13.69
C GLN A 45 17.09 22.24 12.37
N PRO A 46 17.73 22.51 11.22
CA PRO A 46 17.17 22.15 9.91
C PRO A 46 16.83 20.66 9.88
N VAL A 47 15.81 20.29 9.09
CA VAL A 47 15.46 18.89 8.87
C VAL A 47 16.71 18.14 8.38
N PRO A 48 17.20 17.15 9.14
CA PRO A 48 18.42 16.46 8.80
C PRO A 48 18.23 15.64 7.53
N ILE A 49 19.34 15.41 6.81
CA ILE A 49 19.39 14.38 5.78
C ILE A 49 19.09 13.05 6.49
N PRO A 50 18.25 12.16 5.91
CA PRO A 50 17.81 10.94 6.57
C PRO A 50 18.91 9.87 6.59
N ILE A 51 19.94 10.14 7.38
CA ILE A 51 21.06 9.26 7.67
C ILE A 51 21.28 9.21 9.18
N THR A 52 21.72 8.06 9.66
CA THR A 52 22.20 7.90 11.05
C THR A 52 23.51 7.15 11.05
N GLU A 53 24.38 7.41 12.02
CA GLU A 53 25.57 6.61 12.23
C GLU A 53 25.24 5.28 12.92
N GLN A 54 26.07 4.26 12.69
CA GLN A 54 25.97 3.00 13.42
C GLN A 54 26.17 3.23 14.94
N CYS A 55 25.27 2.67 15.74
CA CYS A 55 25.16 2.90 17.19
C CYS A 55 24.93 4.36 17.59
N GLU A 56 24.44 5.21 16.69
CA GLU A 56 23.95 6.53 17.08
C GLU A 56 22.72 6.38 17.97
N THR A 57 22.70 7.11 19.09
CA THR A 57 21.51 7.25 19.93
C THR A 57 20.62 8.34 19.35
N ILE A 58 19.46 7.97 18.81
CA ILE A 58 18.44 8.94 18.42
C ILE A 58 17.47 9.16 19.58
N ARG A 59 17.18 10.43 19.88
CA ARG A 59 16.17 10.80 20.87
C ARG A 59 14.84 11.09 20.21
N MET A 60 13.88 10.20 20.43
CA MET A 60 12.51 10.37 19.98
C MET A 60 11.69 11.07 21.04
N THR A 61 10.79 11.96 20.58
CA THR A 61 9.75 12.57 21.41
C THR A 61 8.42 12.50 20.67
N TRP A 62 7.32 12.39 21.40
CA TRP A 62 6.00 12.31 20.77
C TRP A 62 4.91 12.98 21.59
N GLY A 63 3.83 13.33 20.91
CA GLY A 63 2.69 14.02 21.50
C GLY A 63 1.49 14.06 20.57
N ARG A 64 0.34 14.43 21.12
CA ARG A 64 -0.92 14.47 20.36
C ARG A 64 -0.91 15.55 19.28
N GLU A 65 -0.34 16.72 19.57
CA GLU A 65 -0.29 17.87 18.66
C GLU A 65 -1.64 18.12 17.95
N GLY A 66 -1.63 18.24 16.61
CA GLY A 66 -2.81 18.41 15.76
C GLY A 66 -3.48 17.10 15.31
N ALA A 67 -3.20 15.98 15.96
CA ALA A 67 -3.74 14.68 15.57
C ALA A 67 -5.28 14.65 15.60
N LEU A 68 -5.86 14.09 14.54
CA LEU A 68 -7.31 13.98 14.35
C LEU A 68 -7.86 12.61 14.79
N GLY A 69 -6.99 11.60 14.95
CA GLY A 69 -7.37 10.26 15.39
C GLY A 69 -7.75 10.18 16.87
N PRO A 70 -8.03 8.95 17.36
CA PRO A 70 -8.30 8.68 18.77
C PRO A 70 -7.17 9.21 19.68
N ASN A 71 -7.51 9.53 20.94
CA ASN A 71 -6.49 9.91 21.91
C ASN A 71 -5.58 8.72 22.19
N PRO A 72 -4.25 8.91 22.16
CA PRO A 72 -3.31 7.83 22.37
C PRO A 72 -3.35 7.31 23.81
N VAL A 73 -3.13 6.01 23.99
CA VAL A 73 -3.11 5.33 25.29
C VAL A 73 -1.82 4.53 25.45
N ALA A 74 -0.98 4.96 26.39
CA ALA A 74 0.22 4.22 26.82
C ALA A 74 -0.10 2.78 27.28
N PRO A 75 0.85 1.83 27.22
CA PRO A 75 2.24 1.99 26.77
C PRO A 75 2.37 2.18 25.26
N TYR A 76 3.48 2.78 24.84
CA TYR A 76 3.85 2.98 23.44
C TYR A 76 4.87 1.94 22.99
N SER A 77 4.82 1.62 21.71
CA SER A 77 5.79 0.77 21.03
C SER A 77 6.21 1.39 19.71
N MET A 78 7.43 1.06 19.27
CA MET A 78 7.90 1.36 17.93
C MET A 78 8.15 0.08 17.15
N VAL A 79 7.79 0.10 15.88
CA VAL A 79 8.05 -0.95 14.91
C VAL A 79 9.11 -0.42 13.94
N VAL A 80 10.25 -1.10 13.90
CA VAL A 80 11.38 -0.75 13.04
C VAL A 80 11.45 -1.73 11.89
N TYR A 81 11.18 -1.23 10.69
CA TYR A 81 11.34 -1.95 9.44
C TYR A 81 12.76 -1.76 8.92
N THR A 82 13.37 -2.81 8.36
CA THR A 82 14.71 -2.71 7.78
C THR A 82 14.80 -3.40 6.44
N SER A 83 15.77 -2.98 5.64
CA SER A 83 16.07 -3.58 4.35
C SER A 83 16.79 -4.93 4.46
N THR A 84 17.50 -5.16 5.56
CA THR A 84 18.37 -6.33 5.75
C THR A 84 17.67 -7.51 6.42
N PHE A 85 16.53 -7.30 7.06
CA PHE A 85 15.78 -8.34 7.76
C PHE A 85 14.36 -8.46 7.22
N ILE A 86 13.89 -9.71 7.12
CA ILE A 86 12.51 -10.04 6.70
C ILE A 86 11.55 -10.13 7.90
N THR A 87 11.96 -9.64 9.05
CA THR A 87 11.12 -9.48 10.24
C THR A 87 11.34 -8.08 10.82
N PRO A 88 10.27 -7.35 11.18
CA PRO A 88 10.41 -6.05 11.82
C PRO A 88 10.76 -6.22 13.30
N PHE A 89 11.35 -5.20 13.91
CA PHE A 89 11.62 -5.19 15.35
C PHE A 89 10.54 -4.39 16.08
N THR A 90 9.93 -4.97 17.11
CA THR A 90 9.02 -4.24 18.00
C THR A 90 9.74 -3.92 19.29
N ILE A 91 9.82 -2.64 19.62
CA ILE A 91 10.53 -2.15 20.81
C ILE A 91 9.53 -1.41 21.69
N ALA A 92 9.39 -1.87 22.93
CA ALA A 92 8.55 -1.22 23.92
C ALA A 92 9.22 0.07 24.41
N THR A 93 8.57 1.21 24.14
CA THR A 93 9.07 2.54 24.55
C THR A 93 8.50 2.99 25.90
N GLY A 94 7.51 2.27 26.44
CA GLY A 94 6.95 2.47 27.78
C GLY A 94 5.85 3.54 27.83
N ASP A 95 5.62 4.10 29.01
CA ASP A 95 4.53 5.07 29.26
C ASP A 95 4.94 6.53 29.06
N GLY A 96 6.22 6.77 28.80
CA GLY A 96 6.78 8.11 28.59
C GLY A 96 6.34 8.75 27.27
N LEU A 97 6.81 9.98 27.05
CA LEU A 97 6.65 10.73 25.79
C LEU A 97 8.01 10.97 25.09
N SER A 98 9.02 10.24 25.52
CA SER A 98 10.36 10.31 24.96
C SER A 98 11.11 9.00 25.16
N PHE A 99 11.95 8.63 24.20
CA PHE A 99 12.73 7.40 24.25
C PHE A 99 14.04 7.59 23.50
N ASP A 100 15.13 7.10 24.07
CA ASP A 100 16.44 7.08 23.43
C ASP A 100 16.68 5.68 22.86
N TRP A 101 17.02 5.61 21.58
CA TRP A 101 17.24 4.35 20.90
C TRP A 101 18.56 4.36 20.15
N ASP A 102 19.36 3.33 20.38
CA ASP A 102 20.61 3.12 19.65
C ASP A 102 20.32 2.39 18.34
N VAL A 103 20.75 2.96 17.21
CA VAL A 103 20.58 2.36 15.88
C VAL A 103 21.51 1.14 15.73
N PRO A 104 21.01 -0.11 15.79
CA PRO A 104 21.85 -1.29 15.98
C PRO A 104 22.23 -1.98 14.67
N PHE A 105 22.03 -1.30 13.53
CA PHE A 105 22.18 -1.93 12.21
C PHE A 105 23.54 -1.65 11.58
N ALA A 106 23.94 -2.53 10.66
CA ALA A 106 25.16 -2.36 9.90
C ALA A 106 25.02 -1.22 8.86
N PRO A 107 26.14 -0.57 8.47
CA PRO A 107 26.14 0.43 7.41
C PRO A 107 25.53 -0.09 6.10
N GLY A 108 24.81 0.79 5.40
CA GLY A 108 24.05 0.46 4.19
C GLY A 108 22.64 -0.07 4.45
N THR A 109 22.29 -0.39 5.71
CA THR A 109 20.91 -0.75 6.07
C THR A 109 20.01 0.46 5.92
N GLN A 110 18.90 0.31 5.20
CA GLN A 110 17.82 1.29 5.21
C GLN A 110 16.79 0.85 6.25
N TYR A 111 16.25 1.79 7.03
CA TYR A 111 15.22 1.50 8.02
C TYR A 111 14.17 2.60 8.10
N GLN A 112 12.99 2.24 8.59
CA GLN A 112 11.88 3.15 8.82
C GLN A 112 11.23 2.81 10.17
N ILE A 113 10.93 3.84 10.95
CA ILE A 113 10.25 3.70 12.24
C ILE A 113 8.79 4.09 12.08
N CYS A 114 7.89 3.27 12.62
CA CYS A 114 6.49 3.63 12.86
C CYS A 114 6.17 3.42 14.34
N MET A 115 5.33 4.28 14.92
CA MET A 115 4.95 4.17 16.33
C MET A 115 3.49 3.80 16.50
N TRP A 116 3.20 3.08 17.57
CA TRP A 116 1.87 2.63 17.95
C TRP A 116 1.68 2.77 19.46
N ASP A 117 0.45 3.08 19.87
CA ASP A 117 0.04 2.97 21.26
C ASP A 117 -0.49 1.57 21.61
N SER A 118 -0.91 1.36 22.86
CA SER A 118 -1.41 0.07 23.34
C SER A 118 -2.76 -0.35 22.75
N GLN A 119 -3.50 0.59 22.14
CA GLN A 119 -4.79 0.36 21.50
C GLN A 119 -4.68 0.20 19.98
N GLY A 120 -3.46 0.18 19.44
CA GLY A 120 -3.22 0.14 18.00
C GLY A 120 -3.52 1.46 17.29
N THR A 121 -3.55 2.59 18.00
CA THR A 121 -3.58 3.92 17.41
C THR A 121 -2.18 4.27 16.89
N PRO A 122 -2.01 4.63 15.61
CA PRO A 122 -0.69 4.92 15.08
C PRO A 122 -0.23 6.35 15.44
N GLY A 123 1.07 6.48 15.61
CA GLY A 123 1.81 7.75 15.66
C GLY A 123 2.29 8.23 14.27
N GLY A 124 1.97 7.45 13.23
CA GLY A 124 2.52 7.62 11.89
C GLY A 124 3.80 6.81 11.65
N CYS A 125 4.41 7.06 10.49
CA CYS A 125 5.73 6.54 10.12
C CYS A 125 6.64 7.70 9.74
N GLN A 126 7.92 7.59 10.07
CA GLN A 126 8.93 8.58 9.76
C GLN A 126 9.52 8.39 8.36
N ALA A 127 10.43 9.28 7.96
CA ALA A 127 11.20 9.08 6.74
C ALA A 127 12.02 7.79 6.82
N MET A 128 12.45 7.29 5.66
CA MET A 128 13.37 6.16 5.59
C MET A 128 14.80 6.66 5.73
N TYR A 129 15.53 6.12 6.71
CA TYR A 129 16.90 6.50 7.03
C TYR A 129 17.89 5.46 6.51
N THR A 130 19.09 5.90 6.13
CA THR A 130 20.20 5.02 5.77
C THR A 130 21.28 5.05 6.86
N VAL A 131 21.69 3.88 7.32
CA VAL A 131 22.78 3.77 8.30
C VAL A 131 24.13 3.95 7.60
N VAL A 132 24.96 4.85 8.11
CA VAL A 132 26.35 5.06 7.67
C VAL A 132 27.32 4.55 8.73
N GLN A 133 28.55 4.28 8.32
CA GLN A 133 29.59 3.84 9.25
C GLN A 133 29.92 4.95 10.24
N ASN A 134 29.97 4.60 11.53
CA ASN A 134 30.54 5.47 12.53
C ASN A 134 32.06 5.57 12.30
N SER A 135 32.51 6.73 11.81
CA SER A 135 33.92 6.94 11.47
C SER A 135 34.81 7.21 12.69
N THR A 136 34.22 7.43 13.86
CA THR A 136 34.95 7.78 15.09
C THR A 136 35.31 6.55 15.94
N VAL A 137 34.57 5.45 15.79
CA VAL A 137 34.76 4.21 16.56
C VAL A 137 35.08 3.06 15.61
N ALA A 138 36.24 2.42 15.79
CA ALA A 138 36.69 1.34 14.90
C ALA A 138 35.79 0.09 14.94
N THR A 139 35.20 -0.20 16.11
CA THR A 139 34.31 -1.36 16.35
C THR A 139 33.11 -0.93 17.19
N PRO A 140 32.10 -0.29 16.59
CA PRO A 140 30.95 0.17 17.34
C PRO A 140 30.13 -1.03 17.83
N THR A 141 29.82 -1.06 19.12
CA THR A 141 28.99 -2.11 19.75
C THR A 141 27.66 -1.51 20.19
N CYS A 142 26.57 -1.94 19.56
CA CYS A 142 25.23 -1.44 19.89
C CYS A 142 24.47 -2.45 20.78
N GLN A 143 23.31 -2.03 21.29
CA GLN A 143 22.39 -2.91 22.01
C GLN A 143 21.98 -4.11 21.15
N ASN A 144 21.96 -5.29 21.76
CA ASN A 144 21.51 -6.50 21.07
C ASN A 144 19.99 -6.45 20.86
N ILE A 145 19.55 -6.73 19.63
CA ILE A 145 18.14 -6.78 19.26
C ILE A 145 17.65 -8.22 19.25
N THR A 146 16.45 -8.44 19.79
CA THR A 146 15.82 -9.76 19.77
C THR A 146 14.98 -9.88 18.51
N PHE A 147 15.22 -10.93 17.72
CA PHE A 147 14.42 -11.21 16.54
C PHE A 147 13.11 -11.86 16.95
N PRO A 148 11.96 -11.37 16.45
CA PRO A 148 10.71 -12.06 16.63
C PRO A 148 10.71 -13.38 15.87
N THR A 149 9.76 -14.27 16.21
CA THR A 149 9.52 -15.48 15.44
C THR A 149 9.08 -15.12 14.02
N LEU A 150 9.77 -15.65 13.02
CA LEU A 150 9.46 -15.43 11.61
C LEU A 150 8.14 -16.09 11.23
N LEU A 151 7.24 -15.31 10.63
CA LEU A 151 6.02 -15.79 9.98
C LEU A 151 6.36 -16.22 8.54
N ASP A 152 5.93 -17.42 8.14
CA ASP A 152 6.08 -17.88 6.76
C ASP A 152 4.99 -17.25 5.89
N VAL A 153 5.38 -16.61 4.79
CA VAL A 153 4.52 -15.78 3.94
C VAL A 153 4.88 -15.97 2.48
N THR A 154 3.87 -16.14 1.63
CA THR A 154 4.01 -16.01 0.18
C THR A 154 3.48 -14.65 -0.25
N ALA A 155 4.34 -13.86 -0.89
CA ALA A 155 4.03 -12.50 -1.29
C ALA A 155 4.23 -12.32 -2.80
N THR A 156 3.14 -12.04 -3.52
CA THR A 156 3.13 -11.92 -4.98
C THR A 156 2.47 -10.63 -5.45
N GLN A 157 2.73 -10.24 -6.69
CA GLN A 157 2.10 -9.12 -7.36
C GLN A 157 1.34 -9.59 -8.60
N ALA A 158 0.31 -8.86 -9.02
CA ALA A 158 -0.49 -9.20 -10.20
C ALA A 158 0.23 -8.94 -11.52
N VAL A 159 1.04 -7.87 -11.62
CA VAL A 159 1.61 -7.39 -12.89
C VAL A 159 3.04 -6.82 -12.73
N PRO A 160 4.07 -7.43 -13.32
CA PRO A 160 4.06 -8.77 -13.92
C PRO A 160 3.80 -9.82 -12.83
N ALA A 161 2.96 -10.81 -13.11
CA ALA A 161 2.62 -11.85 -12.16
C ALA A 161 3.88 -12.56 -11.65
N GLY A 162 4.08 -12.61 -10.34
CA GLY A 162 5.27 -13.24 -9.77
C GLY A 162 5.54 -12.89 -8.30
N PRO A 163 6.61 -13.44 -7.72
CA PRO A 163 7.04 -13.09 -6.38
C PRO A 163 7.45 -11.62 -6.32
N MET A 164 7.17 -10.97 -5.19
CA MET A 164 7.63 -9.60 -4.95
C MET A 164 9.13 -9.58 -4.67
N SER A 165 9.84 -8.62 -5.28
CA SER A 165 11.22 -8.29 -4.89
C SER A 165 11.22 -7.60 -3.52
N GLN A 166 12.31 -7.71 -2.77
CA GLN A 166 12.49 -6.95 -1.52
C GLN A 166 12.79 -5.47 -1.76
N TYR A 167 13.40 -5.15 -2.89
CA TYR A 167 13.84 -3.79 -3.27
C TYR A 167 13.16 -3.34 -4.57
N GLY A 168 11.94 -3.81 -4.81
CA GLY A 168 11.24 -3.65 -6.08
C GLY A 168 10.56 -2.30 -6.25
N PHE A 169 10.43 -1.89 -7.51
CA PHE A 169 9.46 -0.89 -7.94
C PHE A 169 8.17 -1.61 -8.32
N ILE A 170 7.13 -1.37 -7.54
CA ILE A 170 5.80 -1.93 -7.76
C ILE A 170 4.97 -0.89 -8.50
N ASN A 171 4.49 -1.26 -9.68
CA ASN A 171 3.59 -0.44 -10.47
C ASN A 171 2.42 0.06 -9.62
N GLN A 172 2.12 1.36 -9.73
CA GLN A 172 0.92 1.92 -9.14
C GLN A 172 -0.31 1.17 -9.65
N CYS A 173 -1.35 1.11 -8.81
CA CYS A 173 -2.60 0.44 -9.09
C CYS A 173 -2.50 -1.07 -9.40
N THR A 174 -1.37 -1.69 -9.08
CA THR A 174 -1.20 -3.14 -9.11
C THR A 174 -1.67 -3.76 -7.81
N ASP A 175 -2.38 -4.88 -7.90
CA ASP A 175 -2.77 -5.67 -6.75
C ASP A 175 -1.60 -6.51 -6.24
N LEU A 176 -1.39 -6.47 -4.92
CA LEU A 176 -0.46 -7.31 -4.17
C LEU A 176 -1.25 -8.35 -3.39
N TYR A 177 -0.70 -9.56 -3.31
CA TYR A 177 -1.30 -10.67 -2.57
C TYR A 177 -0.30 -11.17 -1.53
N VAL A 178 -0.69 -11.09 -0.26
CA VAL A 178 0.13 -11.55 0.86
C VAL A 178 -0.61 -12.70 1.53
N THR A 179 -0.06 -13.91 1.42
CA THR A 179 -0.71 -15.14 1.92
C THR A 179 0.10 -15.71 3.08
N PRO A 180 -0.43 -15.75 4.31
CA PRO A 180 0.23 -16.45 5.42
C PRO A 180 0.31 -17.96 5.14
N LYS A 181 1.43 -18.58 5.54
CA LYS A 181 1.69 -20.03 5.47
C LYS A 181 1.87 -20.65 6.86
N SER A 182 2.11 -19.82 7.88
CA SER A 182 2.16 -20.21 9.30
C SER A 182 1.42 -19.18 10.18
N GLY A 183 1.48 -19.32 11.51
CA GLY A 183 0.85 -18.42 12.47
C GLY A 183 -0.63 -18.70 12.75
N LYS A 184 -1.26 -17.84 13.58
CA LYS A 184 -2.70 -17.92 13.91
C LYS A 184 -3.45 -16.64 13.57
N PRO A 185 -4.67 -16.72 13.01
CA PRO A 185 -5.51 -15.54 12.80
C PRO A 185 -5.98 -14.92 14.15
N PRO A 186 -6.36 -13.63 14.17
CA PRO A 186 -6.35 -12.71 13.04
C PRO A 186 -4.93 -12.35 12.59
N PHE A 187 -4.77 -12.20 11.27
CA PHE A 187 -3.57 -11.65 10.64
C PHE A 187 -3.79 -10.18 10.36
N THR A 188 -2.77 -9.36 10.56
CA THR A 188 -2.79 -7.93 10.24
C THR A 188 -1.70 -7.64 9.22
N LEU A 189 -2.11 -7.33 7.99
CA LEU A 189 -1.23 -6.78 6.96
C LEU A 189 -1.14 -5.27 7.18
N THR A 190 0.08 -4.78 7.42
CA THR A 190 0.38 -3.36 7.53
C THR A 190 1.15 -2.90 6.30
N VAL A 191 0.67 -1.81 5.68
CA VAL A 191 1.42 -1.06 4.67
C VAL A 191 1.93 0.21 5.35
N ALA A 192 3.23 0.42 5.35
CA ALA A 192 3.89 1.50 6.08
C ALA A 192 4.66 2.43 5.12
N PRO A 193 3.99 3.42 4.50
CA PRO A 193 4.65 4.42 3.66
C PRO A 193 5.45 5.42 4.52
N ALA A 194 6.60 5.87 4.02
CA ALA A 194 7.40 6.86 4.72
C ALA A 194 6.64 8.20 4.90
N LEU A 195 6.82 8.89 6.03
CA LEU A 195 6.18 10.19 6.31
C LEU A 195 4.63 10.18 6.24
N HIS A 196 4.00 9.01 6.35
CA HIS A 196 2.55 8.87 6.33
C HIS A 196 2.05 7.89 7.41
N PRO A 197 0.78 7.98 7.81
CA PRO A 197 0.16 6.94 8.61
C PRO A 197 0.14 5.58 7.88
N PRO A 198 0.26 4.46 8.61
CA PRO A 198 0.13 3.15 8.02
C PRO A 198 -1.33 2.80 7.65
N PHE A 199 -1.48 1.76 6.84
CA PHE A 199 -2.74 1.07 6.57
C PHE A 199 -2.74 -0.27 7.30
N ASN A 200 -3.89 -0.69 7.85
CA ASN A 200 -4.05 -2.03 8.40
C ASN A 200 -5.20 -2.77 7.70
N ILE A 201 -4.92 -4.00 7.28
CA ILE A 201 -5.89 -4.92 6.67
C ILE A 201 -5.86 -6.21 7.47
N THR A 202 -6.99 -6.53 8.12
CA THR A 202 -7.10 -7.76 8.90
C THR A 202 -7.73 -8.90 8.09
N SER A 203 -7.30 -10.12 8.39
CA SER A 203 -7.91 -11.37 7.92
C SER A 203 -8.05 -12.37 9.05
N ASP A 204 -9.19 -13.03 9.15
CA ASP A 204 -9.47 -14.05 10.17
C ASP A 204 -9.11 -15.47 9.70
N ASN A 205 -8.46 -15.60 8.54
CA ASN A 205 -8.11 -16.88 7.95
C ASN A 205 -6.76 -16.81 7.19
N MET A 206 -6.36 -17.94 6.60
CA MET A 206 -5.11 -18.08 5.86
C MET A 206 -5.21 -17.67 4.38
N ASP A 207 -6.33 -17.08 3.96
CA ASP A 207 -6.52 -16.68 2.56
C ASP A 207 -5.61 -15.50 2.21
N PRO A 208 -5.30 -15.31 0.91
CA PRO A 208 -4.52 -14.15 0.47
C PRO A 208 -5.18 -12.84 0.87
N ILE A 209 -4.42 -11.95 1.51
CA ILE A 209 -4.81 -10.58 1.78
C ILE A 209 -4.42 -9.74 0.56
N ASP A 210 -5.41 -9.12 -0.08
CA ASP A 210 -5.23 -8.28 -1.25
C ASP A 210 -5.09 -6.80 -0.89
N TRP A 211 -4.15 -6.11 -1.54
CA TRP A 211 -4.02 -4.66 -1.46
C TRP A 211 -3.60 -4.08 -2.81
N THR A 212 -4.35 -3.06 -3.28
CA THR A 212 -3.98 -2.31 -4.48
C THR A 212 -3.00 -1.20 -4.11
N VAL A 213 -1.83 -1.13 -4.77
CA VAL A 213 -0.84 -0.07 -4.56
C VAL A 213 -1.43 1.30 -4.90
N SER A 214 -1.82 2.03 -3.86
CA SER A 214 -2.52 3.32 -3.94
C SER A 214 -1.64 4.48 -3.45
N LEU A 215 -0.32 4.32 -3.59
CA LEU A 215 0.68 5.32 -3.21
C LEU A 215 1.13 6.14 -4.44
N SER A 216 1.58 7.37 -4.18
CA SER A 216 2.15 8.25 -5.20
C SER A 216 3.46 7.71 -5.78
N TRP A 217 3.92 8.31 -6.88
CA TRP A 217 5.13 7.85 -7.58
C TRP A 217 6.38 8.00 -6.71
N ALA A 218 7.30 7.05 -6.86
CA ALA A 218 8.55 6.88 -6.13
C ALA A 218 8.42 6.81 -4.60
N PHE A 219 7.21 6.61 -4.08
CA PHE A 219 6.99 6.65 -2.65
C PHE A 219 7.51 5.36 -1.98
N PRO A 220 8.49 5.44 -1.06
CA PRO A 220 9.02 4.27 -0.40
C PRO A 220 8.05 3.77 0.69
N PHE A 221 7.97 2.45 0.84
CA PHE A 221 7.15 1.82 1.86
C PHE A 221 7.65 0.43 2.24
N PHE A 222 7.23 -0.03 3.42
CA PHE A 222 7.38 -1.42 3.85
C PHE A 222 6.01 -2.11 3.91
N LEU A 223 6.02 -3.42 3.73
CA LEU A 223 4.91 -4.30 4.06
C LEU A 223 5.29 -5.15 5.27
N SER A 224 4.32 -5.41 6.15
CA SER A 224 4.48 -6.46 7.16
C SER A 224 3.20 -7.22 7.39
N LEU A 225 3.34 -8.50 7.74
CA LEU A 225 2.24 -9.35 8.17
C LEU A 225 2.53 -9.82 9.59
N VAL A 226 1.58 -9.60 10.49
CA VAL A 226 1.66 -10.03 11.90
C VAL A 226 0.52 -11.00 12.17
N SER A 227 0.83 -12.13 12.79
CA SER A 227 -0.17 -13.07 13.29
C SER A 227 -0.54 -12.78 14.75
N SER A 228 -1.69 -13.27 15.20
CA SER A 228 -2.18 -13.06 16.58
C SER A 228 -1.29 -13.66 17.66
N ASP A 229 -0.47 -14.67 17.31
CA ASP A 229 0.53 -15.29 18.18
C ASP A 229 1.89 -14.56 18.14
N GLY A 230 1.96 -13.41 17.48
CA GLY A 230 3.14 -12.52 17.49
C GLY A 230 4.25 -12.91 16.50
N GLN A 231 4.00 -13.86 15.59
CA GLN A 231 4.93 -14.12 14.49
C GLN A 231 4.82 -12.99 13.47
N MET A 232 5.96 -12.58 12.90
CA MET A 232 6.01 -11.42 12.02
C MET A 232 6.81 -11.71 10.76
N TRP A 233 6.43 -11.05 9.68
CA TRP A 233 7.15 -11.00 8.41
C TRP A 233 7.14 -9.57 7.89
N SER A 234 8.19 -9.15 7.21
CA SER A 234 8.26 -7.87 6.51
C SER A 234 8.97 -7.97 5.17
N ASN A 235 8.61 -7.07 4.26
CA ASN A 235 9.26 -6.92 2.96
C ASN A 235 9.43 -5.43 2.61
N GLY A 236 10.60 -5.08 2.09
CA GLY A 236 10.94 -3.72 1.69
C GLY A 236 12.42 -3.40 1.89
N PRO A 237 12.83 -2.16 1.55
CA PRO A 237 11.97 -1.07 1.09
C PRO A 237 11.47 -1.28 -0.35
N LEU A 238 10.16 -1.21 -0.52
CA LEU A 238 9.50 -1.19 -1.82
C LEU A 238 9.28 0.26 -2.25
N HIS A 239 9.12 0.48 -3.55
CA HIS A 239 8.80 1.80 -4.10
C HIS A 239 7.55 1.69 -4.95
N ALA A 240 6.58 2.58 -4.72
CA ALA A 240 5.44 2.70 -5.60
C ALA A 240 5.87 3.44 -6.86
N GLY A 241 5.83 2.80 -8.01
CA GLY A 241 6.31 3.36 -9.26
C GLY A 241 6.65 2.27 -10.25
N GLY A 242 6.57 2.62 -11.53
CA GLY A 242 6.80 1.72 -12.66
C GLY A 242 5.82 2.01 -13.80
N PRO A 243 5.99 1.39 -14.98
CA PRO A 243 5.24 1.72 -16.20
C PRO A 243 3.73 1.39 -16.16
N GLY A 244 3.15 1.13 -14.99
CA GLY A 244 1.73 0.84 -14.80
C GLY A 244 0.81 2.08 -14.84
N THR A 245 -0.49 1.82 -14.81
CA THR A 245 -1.53 2.86 -14.78
C THR A 245 -1.59 3.54 -13.41
N ASN A 246 -1.91 4.83 -13.36
CA ASN A 246 -2.16 5.56 -12.12
C ASN A 246 -3.66 5.84 -11.86
N ASP A 247 -4.55 5.18 -12.62
CA ASP A 247 -6.00 5.42 -12.60
C ASP A 247 -6.64 5.30 -11.21
N CYS A 248 -6.13 4.42 -10.34
CA CYS A 248 -6.64 4.24 -8.98
C CYS A 248 -6.29 5.38 -8.02
N LEU A 249 -5.38 6.28 -8.39
CA LEU A 249 -4.97 7.42 -7.58
C LEU A 249 -5.81 8.66 -7.86
N ALA A 250 -6.52 8.70 -8.98
CA ALA A 250 -7.38 9.82 -9.28
C ALA A 250 -8.56 9.87 -8.27
N PRO A 251 -8.92 11.06 -7.77
CA PRO A 251 -10.05 11.19 -6.84
C PRO A 251 -11.34 10.68 -7.50
N GLY A 252 -12.00 9.70 -6.86
CA GLY A 252 -13.30 9.19 -7.29
C GLY A 252 -13.27 8.17 -8.45
N THR A 253 -12.10 7.76 -8.94
CA THR A 253 -12.02 6.74 -9.99
C THR A 253 -12.03 5.33 -9.39
N ILE A 254 -13.01 4.54 -9.81
CA ILE A 254 -12.96 3.08 -9.69
C ILE A 254 -11.99 2.60 -10.77
N SER A 255 -11.06 1.68 -10.44
CA SER A 255 -10.11 1.18 -11.45
C SER A 255 -10.87 0.67 -12.68
N ASN A 256 -10.35 0.93 -13.88
CA ASN A 256 -11.03 0.56 -15.13
C ASN A 256 -11.40 -0.94 -15.17
N SER A 257 -10.55 -1.81 -14.65
CA SER A 257 -10.83 -3.25 -14.52
C SER A 257 -12.01 -3.54 -13.58
N LYS A 258 -12.08 -2.89 -12.42
CA LYS A 258 -13.20 -3.03 -11.48
C LYS A 258 -14.47 -2.39 -12.03
N ALA A 259 -14.37 -1.24 -12.70
CA ALA A 259 -15.49 -0.60 -13.37
C ALA A 259 -16.07 -1.49 -14.50
N GLN A 260 -15.21 -2.11 -15.30
CA GLN A 260 -15.62 -3.08 -16.32
C GLN A 260 -16.25 -4.33 -15.71
N ALA A 261 -15.68 -4.87 -14.63
CA ALA A 261 -16.26 -6.04 -13.94
C ALA A 261 -17.64 -5.71 -13.33
N ILE A 262 -17.78 -4.54 -12.70
CA ILE A 262 -19.06 -4.05 -12.17
C ILE A 262 -20.05 -3.84 -13.31
N ALA A 263 -19.64 -3.22 -14.42
CA ALA A 263 -20.49 -2.98 -15.58
C ALA A 263 -20.94 -4.29 -16.24
N ALA A 264 -20.05 -5.25 -16.41
CA ALA A 264 -20.36 -6.57 -16.95
C ALA A 264 -21.32 -7.36 -16.04
N GLY A 265 -21.07 -7.34 -14.72
CA GLY A 265 -21.94 -7.98 -13.74
C GLY A 265 -23.34 -7.36 -13.72
N ALA A 266 -23.43 -6.02 -13.74
CA ALA A 266 -24.69 -5.29 -13.82
C ALA A 266 -25.42 -5.57 -15.15
N GLY A 267 -24.71 -5.66 -16.27
CA GLY A 267 -25.28 -5.96 -17.58
C GLY A 267 -25.90 -7.36 -17.65
N ILE A 268 -25.17 -8.38 -17.19
CA ILE A 268 -25.67 -9.76 -17.18
C ILE A 268 -26.84 -9.89 -16.20
N GLY A 269 -26.68 -9.43 -14.96
CA GLY A 269 -27.75 -9.47 -13.96
C GLY A 269 -29.02 -8.74 -14.41
N GLY A 270 -28.86 -7.57 -15.04
CA GLY A 270 -29.95 -6.79 -15.59
C GLY A 270 -30.67 -7.49 -16.76
N ALA A 271 -29.93 -8.10 -17.69
CA ALA A 271 -30.51 -8.83 -18.81
C ALA A 271 -31.33 -10.06 -18.35
N PHE A 272 -30.78 -10.85 -17.42
CA PHE A 272 -31.51 -11.98 -16.84
C PHE A 272 -32.72 -11.54 -16.03
N GLY A 273 -32.56 -10.51 -15.19
CA GLY A 273 -33.67 -9.93 -14.45
C GLY A 273 -34.79 -9.43 -15.37
N ALA A 274 -34.45 -8.68 -16.42
CA ALA A 274 -35.42 -8.16 -17.39
C ALA A 274 -36.09 -9.29 -18.20
N ALA A 275 -35.37 -10.33 -18.57
CA ALA A 275 -35.94 -11.48 -19.28
C ALA A 275 -36.95 -12.24 -18.42
N ILE A 276 -36.64 -12.46 -17.13
CA ILE A 276 -37.55 -13.13 -16.18
C ILE A 276 -38.82 -12.29 -15.99
N VAL A 277 -38.67 -10.99 -15.75
CA VAL A 277 -39.79 -10.06 -15.56
C VAL A 277 -40.63 -9.96 -16.84
N GLY A 278 -39.99 -9.89 -18.01
CA GLY A 278 -40.65 -9.86 -19.31
C GLY A 278 -41.42 -11.14 -19.61
N ALA A 279 -40.83 -12.31 -19.35
CA ALA A 279 -41.49 -13.61 -19.54
C ALA A 279 -42.71 -13.76 -18.61
N LEU A 280 -42.58 -13.34 -17.35
CA LEU A 280 -43.70 -13.38 -16.40
C LEU A 280 -44.80 -12.37 -16.76
N GLY A 281 -44.44 -11.17 -17.20
CA GLY A 281 -45.39 -10.19 -17.73
C GLY A 281 -46.15 -10.71 -18.95
N ALA A 282 -45.44 -11.32 -19.90
CA ALA A 282 -46.05 -11.94 -21.08
C ALA A 282 -46.98 -13.11 -20.70
N PHE A 283 -46.55 -13.97 -19.77
CA PHE A 283 -47.38 -15.07 -19.27
C PHE A 283 -48.67 -14.59 -18.61
N LEU A 284 -48.59 -13.57 -17.74
CA LEU A 284 -49.76 -12.98 -17.09
C LEU A 284 -50.71 -12.31 -18.10
N TYR A 285 -50.18 -11.61 -19.09
CA TYR A 285 -50.97 -11.00 -20.17
C TYR A 285 -51.70 -12.06 -21.02
N LEU A 286 -51.02 -13.13 -21.40
CA LEU A 286 -51.62 -14.24 -22.16
C LEU A 286 -52.72 -14.93 -21.35
N ARG A 287 -52.51 -15.14 -20.04
CA ARG A 287 -53.51 -15.71 -19.14
C ARG A 287 -54.74 -14.80 -19.01
N TYR A 288 -54.54 -13.48 -18.91
CA TYR A 288 -55.63 -12.51 -18.86
C TYR A 288 -56.46 -12.53 -20.15
N ARG A 289 -55.81 -12.56 -21.32
CA ARG A 289 -56.50 -12.69 -22.62
C ARG A 289 -57.30 -13.97 -22.76
N TYR A 290 -56.79 -15.10 -22.27
CA TYR A 290 -57.50 -16.39 -22.31
C TYR A 290 -58.72 -16.42 -21.39
N GLN A 291 -58.72 -15.63 -20.33
CA GLN A 291 -59.83 -15.54 -19.38
C GLN A 291 -60.89 -14.54 -19.77
N GLN A 292 -60.67 -13.69 -20.78
CA GLN A 292 -61.74 -12.88 -21.35
C GLN A 292 -62.72 -13.82 -22.05
N PRO A 293 -63.95 -13.99 -21.54
CA PRO A 293 -64.98 -14.70 -22.28
C PRO A 293 -65.12 -14.00 -23.63
N LYS A 294 -65.36 -14.74 -24.71
CA LYS A 294 -65.85 -14.14 -25.95
C LYS A 294 -67.15 -13.41 -25.60
N ILE A 295 -67.06 -12.11 -25.37
CA ILE A 295 -68.21 -11.22 -25.35
C ILE A 295 -68.66 -11.21 -26.80
N GLU A 296 -69.70 -12.00 -27.10
CA GLU A 296 -70.38 -11.95 -28.38
C GLU A 296 -70.77 -10.51 -28.65
N ALA A 297 -70.32 -10.00 -29.79
CA ALA A 297 -70.54 -8.64 -30.22
C ALA A 297 -72.06 -8.39 -30.32
N PHE A 298 -72.57 -7.60 -29.38
CA PHE A 298 -73.88 -6.99 -29.52
C PHE A 298 -73.66 -5.65 -30.21
N ASP A 299 -74.05 -5.57 -31.49
CA ASP A 299 -74.09 -4.34 -32.27
C ASP A 299 -74.90 -3.29 -31.54
N SER A 300 -74.26 -2.18 -31.19
CA SER A 300 -74.95 -0.96 -30.81
C SER A 300 -74.30 0.21 -31.50
N GLU A 301 -74.86 0.47 -32.68
CA GLU A 301 -74.78 1.67 -33.47
C GLU A 301 -75.32 2.85 -32.65
N ALA A 302 -74.46 3.80 -32.28
CA ALA A 302 -74.89 5.11 -31.81
C ALA A 302 -73.83 6.16 -32.14
N HIS A 303 -74.14 6.88 -33.22
CA HIS A 303 -73.72 8.26 -33.45
C HIS A 303 -73.85 9.12 -32.18
N SER A 304 -72.84 9.93 -31.87
CA SER A 304 -73.05 11.39 -31.77
C SER A 304 -71.73 12.14 -31.71
N GLU A 305 -71.65 13.16 -32.57
CA GLU A 305 -70.68 14.24 -32.56
C GLU A 305 -70.72 15.03 -31.24
N ALA A 306 -69.56 15.53 -30.80
CA ALA A 306 -69.44 16.84 -30.18
C ALA A 306 -67.99 17.34 -30.19
N THR A 307 -67.84 18.42 -30.93
CA THR A 307 -66.73 19.35 -31.13
C THR A 307 -66.28 20.05 -29.82
N PHE A 308 -65.14 20.77 -29.91
CA PHE A 308 -64.75 21.93 -29.07
C PHE A 308 -63.95 21.55 -27.80
N ASN A 309 -62.81 22.15 -27.40
CA ASN A 309 -62.15 23.40 -27.76
C ASN A 309 -60.66 23.36 -27.31
N ARG A 310 -59.77 24.06 -28.03
CA ARG A 310 -58.41 24.43 -27.56
C ARG A 310 -58.49 25.45 -26.42
N PRO A 311 -57.42 25.62 -25.59
CA PRO A 311 -56.63 26.84 -25.78
C PRO A 311 -55.11 26.69 -25.55
N TRP A 312 -54.45 27.77 -25.94
CA TRP A 312 -53.04 28.07 -26.14
C TRP A 312 -52.24 28.43 -24.86
N MET A 313 -50.92 28.59 -25.07
CA MET A 313 -49.93 29.43 -24.35
C MET A 313 -49.38 28.93 -22.99
N HIS A 314 -48.07 28.69 -22.92
CA HIS A 314 -47.12 29.78 -22.63
C HIS A 314 -45.67 29.43 -22.94
N ASP A 315 -45.03 30.47 -23.45
CA ASP A 315 -43.61 30.71 -23.69
C ASP A 315 -42.93 31.21 -22.39
N ARG A 316 -41.65 30.87 -22.17
CA ARG A 316 -40.67 31.48 -21.25
C ARG A 316 -39.33 30.75 -21.47
N SER A 317 -38.31 31.27 -22.15
CA SER A 317 -37.54 32.51 -21.98
C SER A 317 -36.82 32.64 -20.63
N ASN A 318 -35.50 32.86 -20.73
CA ASN A 318 -34.59 33.56 -19.81
C ASN A 318 -34.09 32.77 -18.57
N SER A 319 -32.82 32.81 -18.14
CA SER A 319 -31.74 33.77 -18.37
C SER A 319 -30.35 33.16 -18.11
N ASP A 320 -29.35 33.78 -18.74
CA ASP A 320 -27.93 33.78 -18.42
C ASP A 320 -27.60 34.05 -16.94
N ALA A 321 -26.47 33.50 -16.49
CA ALA A 321 -25.66 34.07 -15.41
C ALA A 321 -24.16 33.87 -15.73
N PRO A 322 -23.40 34.97 -15.94
CA PRO A 322 -21.93 34.98 -16.00
C PRO A 322 -21.33 35.71 -14.78
N THR A 323 -20.32 35.16 -14.10
CA THR A 323 -19.35 35.84 -13.19
C THR A 323 -18.55 34.74 -12.44
N GLU A 324 -17.22 34.71 -12.23
CA GLU A 324 -16.04 35.53 -12.49
C GLU A 324 -14.80 34.59 -12.47
N PRO A 325 -13.70 34.91 -13.16
CA PRO A 325 -12.38 34.33 -12.88
C PRO A 325 -11.65 35.14 -11.80
N LEU A 326 -11.23 34.47 -10.71
CA LEU A 326 -10.33 35.04 -9.71
C LEU A 326 -8.92 35.19 -10.29
N SER A 327 -8.53 36.45 -10.42
CA SER A 327 -7.18 36.95 -10.66
C SER A 327 -6.27 36.65 -9.47
N TRP A 328 -5.14 35.98 -9.69
CA TRP A 328 -4.06 35.91 -8.73
C TRP A 328 -3.07 37.04 -8.98
N THR A 329 -3.05 37.99 -8.05
CA THR A 329 -2.12 39.10 -7.98
C THR A 329 -0.70 38.58 -7.68
N THR A 330 0.22 38.84 -8.59
CA THR A 330 1.67 38.73 -8.39
C THR A 330 2.11 39.81 -7.40
N VAL A 331 2.74 39.43 -6.29
CA VAL A 331 3.41 40.36 -5.37
C VAL A 331 4.91 40.07 -5.38
N SER A 332 5.65 41.07 -5.82
CA SER A 332 7.12 41.18 -5.85
C SER A 332 7.76 41.16 -4.47
N ASP A 333 8.94 40.53 -4.44
CA ASP A 333 10.21 40.97 -3.88
C ASP A 333 10.22 41.94 -2.69
N ARG A 334 10.84 41.50 -1.59
CA ARG A 334 11.77 42.33 -0.82
C ARG A 334 12.99 41.56 -0.32
N HIS A 335 14.14 42.13 -0.66
CA HIS A 335 15.47 41.97 -0.08
C HIS A 335 15.47 41.97 1.46
N SER A 336 16.35 41.15 2.07
CA SER A 336 17.06 41.51 3.29
C SER A 336 18.32 40.66 3.54
N SER A 337 19.48 41.32 3.35
CA SER A 337 20.66 41.35 4.23
C SER A 337 21.37 40.05 4.64
N GLN A 338 22.54 39.84 4.01
CA GLN A 338 23.64 38.98 4.43
C GLN A 338 24.32 39.50 5.72
N MET A 339 24.74 38.57 6.59
CA MET A 339 25.78 38.76 7.61
C MET A 339 26.91 37.74 7.35
N PRO A 340 28.19 38.07 7.59
CA PRO A 340 29.31 37.19 7.27
C PRO A 340 29.60 36.23 8.43
N PHE A 341 29.49 34.92 8.19
CA PHE A 341 30.05 33.89 9.05
C PHE A 341 31.27 33.27 8.35
N SER A 342 32.39 33.15 9.08
CA SER A 342 33.57 32.41 8.62
C SER A 342 33.27 30.90 8.58
N PRO A 343 33.53 30.19 7.47
CA PRO A 343 33.16 28.78 7.37
C PRO A 343 34.21 27.86 8.02
N PRO A 344 33.77 26.82 8.77
CA PRO A 344 34.59 25.66 9.07
C PRO A 344 34.79 24.79 7.82
N ARG A 345 35.85 23.98 7.82
CA ARG A 345 36.35 23.17 6.70
C ARG A 345 35.23 22.35 6.03
N GLY A 346 34.98 22.63 4.74
CA GLY A 346 33.86 22.11 3.97
C GLY A 346 33.90 20.61 3.71
N ARG A 347 32.73 20.00 3.74
CA ARG A 347 32.44 18.64 3.26
C ARG A 347 31.51 18.78 2.06
N ALA A 348 31.78 18.06 0.97
CA ALA A 348 30.91 18.03 -0.20
C ALA A 348 29.93 16.85 -0.07
N TYR A 349 28.65 17.11 -0.34
CA TYR A 349 27.61 16.09 -0.36
C TYR A 349 26.96 16.09 -1.75
N VAL A 350 26.88 14.92 -2.37
CA VAL A 350 26.17 14.73 -3.65
C VAL A 350 24.87 14.00 -3.33
N LEU A 351 23.75 14.69 -3.54
CA LEU A 351 22.42 14.12 -3.32
C LEU A 351 21.82 13.75 -4.69
N HIS A 352 21.67 12.45 -4.93
CA HIS A 352 20.96 11.93 -6.10
C HIS A 352 19.47 11.85 -5.76
N HIS A 353 18.61 12.53 -6.51
CA HIS A 353 17.18 12.60 -6.21
C HIS A 353 16.36 11.46 -6.83
N ASP A 354 16.94 10.62 -7.69
CA ASP A 354 16.14 9.83 -8.63
C ASP A 354 16.96 8.79 -9.40
N ALA A 355 17.36 7.66 -8.78
CA ALA A 355 17.75 6.43 -9.49
C ALA A 355 18.67 6.54 -10.75
N GLY A 356 19.45 7.63 -10.91
CA GLY A 356 20.32 7.89 -12.06
C GLY A 356 19.78 8.80 -13.18
N GLN A 357 18.65 9.51 -13.05
CA GLN A 357 18.28 10.58 -13.99
C GLN A 357 18.56 11.98 -13.40
N ALA A 358 18.51 13.00 -14.25
CA ALA A 358 18.75 14.38 -13.86
C ALA A 358 17.39 15.05 -13.55
N PRO A 359 17.34 16.03 -12.61
CA PRO A 359 18.46 16.84 -12.12
C PRO A 359 19.10 16.35 -10.80
N VAL A 360 20.44 16.29 -10.79
CA VAL A 360 21.25 16.16 -9.57
C VAL A 360 21.45 17.54 -8.95
N THR A 361 21.14 17.67 -7.67
CA THR A 361 21.39 18.91 -6.92
C THR A 361 22.71 18.76 -6.16
N VAL A 362 23.72 19.54 -6.55
CA VAL A 362 25.00 19.60 -5.83
C VAL A 362 24.95 20.78 -4.87
N ILE A 363 25.01 20.50 -3.57
CA ILE A 363 25.12 21.54 -2.53
C ILE A 363 26.58 21.53 -2.06
N THR A 364 27.33 22.58 -2.39
CA THR A 364 28.75 22.70 -2.04
C THR A 364 29.12 24.13 -1.64
N ASP A 365 29.89 24.25 -0.56
CA ASP A 365 30.63 25.46 -0.16
C ASP A 365 32.14 25.34 -0.50
N ALA A 366 32.56 24.29 -1.23
CA ALA A 366 33.94 24.00 -1.57
C ALA A 366 34.31 24.43 -3.02
N THR A 367 35.58 24.80 -3.23
CA THR A 367 36.11 25.34 -4.49
C THR A 367 36.43 24.32 -5.57
N GLU A 368 36.29 23.01 -5.29
CA GLU A 368 36.59 21.96 -6.25
C GLU A 368 35.55 20.84 -6.18
N VAL A 369 34.82 20.68 -7.28
CA VAL A 369 33.86 19.59 -7.49
C VAL A 369 34.49 18.66 -8.52
N VAL A 370 34.94 17.48 -8.08
CA VAL A 370 35.40 16.42 -8.99
C VAL A 370 34.19 15.54 -9.30
N GLU A 371 33.52 15.83 -10.41
CA GLU A 371 32.46 14.99 -10.95
C GLU A 371 33.11 13.75 -11.59
N LEU A 372 32.91 12.58 -10.97
CA LEU A 372 33.31 11.31 -11.58
C LEU A 372 32.24 10.89 -12.58
N PRO A 373 32.57 10.62 -13.86
CA PRO A 373 31.58 10.19 -14.84
C PRO A 373 30.95 8.86 -14.38
N PRO A 374 29.61 8.73 -14.45
CA PRO A 374 28.96 7.46 -14.18
C PRO A 374 29.54 6.39 -15.12
N ARG A 375 30.17 5.37 -14.54
CA ARG A 375 30.62 4.19 -15.30
C ARG A 375 29.40 3.37 -15.67
N TYR A 376 28.75 3.72 -16.77
CA TYR A 376 27.84 2.81 -17.44
C TYR A 376 28.66 1.61 -17.93
N ARG A 377 28.25 0.41 -17.56
CA ARG A 377 28.77 -0.83 -18.13
C ARG A 377 28.48 -0.77 -19.63
N ASN A 378 29.51 -0.62 -20.45
CA ASN A 378 29.38 -0.61 -21.91
C ASN A 378 28.65 -1.89 -22.34
N ASN A 379 27.44 -1.74 -22.87
CA ASN A 379 26.76 -2.77 -23.65
C ASN A 379 27.43 -2.85 -25.03
N ASP A 380 28.66 -3.36 -25.06
CA ASP A 380 29.23 -3.90 -26.29
C ASP A 380 28.61 -5.29 -26.50
N SER A 381 27.43 -5.30 -27.12
CA SER A 381 26.83 -6.49 -27.69
C SER A 381 27.65 -6.96 -28.92
N ARG A 382 28.76 -7.65 -28.66
CA ARG A 382 29.31 -8.63 -29.60
C ARG A 382 29.06 -10.03 -29.04
N PRO A 383 28.41 -10.93 -29.80
CA PRO A 383 28.32 -12.33 -29.41
C PRO A 383 29.73 -12.93 -29.30
N LEU A 384 30.10 -13.38 -28.11
CA LEU A 384 31.26 -14.25 -27.94
C LEU A 384 30.97 -15.56 -28.70
N PRO A 385 31.91 -16.07 -29.52
CA PRO A 385 31.74 -17.35 -30.17
C PRO A 385 31.66 -18.47 -29.13
N PRO A 386 30.96 -19.57 -29.43
CA PRO A 386 30.78 -20.68 -28.51
C PRO A 386 32.14 -21.28 -28.15
N ILE A 387 32.38 -21.40 -26.85
CA ILE A 387 33.54 -22.11 -26.31
C ILE A 387 33.35 -23.59 -26.67
N HIS A 388 34.13 -24.06 -27.64
CA HIS A 388 34.33 -25.47 -27.88
C HIS A 388 35.03 -26.06 -26.66
N GLU A 389 34.27 -26.78 -25.84
CA GLU A 389 34.77 -27.65 -24.78
C GLU A 389 35.63 -28.75 -25.42
N LYS A 390 36.94 -28.61 -25.28
CA LYS A 390 37.92 -29.58 -25.75
C LYS A 390 38.09 -30.62 -24.65
N ALA A 391 37.48 -31.79 -24.84
CA ALA A 391 37.75 -32.97 -24.03
C ALA A 391 39.20 -33.43 -24.22
N GLN A 392 39.92 -33.64 -23.12
CA GLN A 392 41.14 -34.46 -23.03
C GLN A 392 41.41 -34.86 -21.56
N PRO A 393 42.17 -35.92 -21.28
CA PRO A 393 41.64 -37.14 -20.70
C PRO A 393 42.12 -37.42 -19.27
N ALA A 394 41.50 -38.45 -18.69
CA ALA A 394 41.71 -39.01 -17.37
C ALA A 394 43.19 -39.21 -16.98
N ALA A 395 43.54 -38.76 -15.78
CA ALA A 395 44.69 -39.21 -15.03
C ALA A 395 44.21 -39.77 -13.68
N GLN A 396 44.53 -41.05 -13.47
CA GLN A 396 44.38 -41.78 -12.21
C GLN A 396 45.41 -41.28 -11.20
N THR A 397 45.00 -41.06 -9.95
CA THR A 397 45.88 -40.99 -8.77
C THR A 397 45.01 -41.38 -7.58
N GLU A 398 45.03 -42.66 -7.23
CA GLU A 398 45.84 -43.25 -6.14
C GLU A 398 45.14 -43.07 -4.78
N LEU A 399 44.66 -44.21 -4.32
CA LEU A 399 43.88 -44.45 -3.13
C LEU A 399 44.87 -44.75 -1.99
N GLU A 400 44.99 -43.86 -1.02
CA GLU A 400 45.75 -44.11 0.22
C GLU A 400 44.81 -44.22 1.42
N ASP A 401 44.85 -45.42 2.01
CA ASP A 401 44.22 -45.85 3.26
C ASP A 401 44.73 -45.08 4.49
N ILE A 402 43.83 -44.58 5.35
CA ILE A 402 44.12 -44.35 6.79
C ILE A 402 42.85 -44.65 7.64
N PRO A 403 42.99 -45.29 8.82
CA PRO A 403 41.96 -46.20 9.35
C PRO A 403 40.99 -45.58 10.38
N ASN A 404 39.88 -46.30 10.49
CA ASN A 404 38.81 -46.17 11.49
C ASN A 404 39.32 -46.42 12.93
N ALA A 405 39.02 -45.50 13.85
CA ALA A 405 39.15 -45.73 15.28
C ALA A 405 37.89 -45.27 16.04
N SER A 406 37.04 -46.26 16.35
CA SER A 406 36.49 -46.57 17.67
C SER A 406 36.15 -45.44 18.65
N THR A 407 34.84 -45.30 18.88
CA THR A 407 34.14 -45.35 20.19
C THR A 407 34.63 -44.47 21.36
N SER A 408 33.76 -43.56 21.82
CA SER A 408 33.55 -43.33 23.26
C SER A 408 32.17 -42.73 23.55
N SER A 409 31.37 -43.52 24.25
CA SER A 409 30.12 -43.20 24.93
C SER A 409 30.36 -42.19 26.07
N LEU A 410 29.54 -41.14 26.14
CA LEU A 410 29.52 -40.22 27.27
C LEU A 410 28.25 -40.48 28.12
N ILE A 411 28.50 -40.97 29.33
CA ILE A 411 27.52 -41.23 30.39
C ILE A 411 27.19 -39.88 31.05
N VAL A 412 25.91 -39.52 31.08
CA VAL A 412 25.39 -38.44 31.94
C VAL A 412 24.89 -39.09 33.22
N SER A 413 25.58 -38.82 34.33
CA SER A 413 25.10 -39.04 35.69
C SER A 413 24.86 -37.67 36.30
N ASN A 414 23.60 -37.35 36.59
CA ASN A 414 23.25 -36.29 37.54
C ASN A 414 22.55 -36.96 38.72
N THR A 415 23.12 -36.75 39.89
CA THR A 415 22.49 -36.99 41.20
C THR A 415 22.52 -35.66 41.93
N ASP A 416 21.38 -35.33 42.54
CA ASP A 416 21.08 -34.13 43.33
C ASP A 416 21.92 -34.05 44.64
N PRO A 417 21.81 -32.99 45.45
CA PRO A 417 20.59 -32.66 46.22
C PRO A 417 19.98 -31.28 45.94
#